data_AF-A0A2N3DXW1-F1
#
_entry.id   AF-A0A2N3DXW1-F1
#
_cell.length_a   1.000
_cell.length_b   1.000
_cell.length_c   1.000
_cell.angle_alpha   90.00
_cell.angle_beta   90.00
_cell.angle_gamma   90.00
#
_symmetry.space_group_name_H-M   'P 1'
#
loop_
_entity.id
_entity.type
_entity.pdbx_description
1 polymer ?
#
loop_
_entity_poly.entity_id
_entity_poly.type
_entity_poly.pdbx_seq_one_letter_code
_entity_poly.pdbx_strand_id
1 'polypeptide(L)' 'MSGKRIGTAYIEANGLAFEVDMCGEGNKLALLLHGFPESKFSWRHQMPV' A
#
# COMPACT_ATOMS: atom_id res chain seq x y z
N MET A 1 4.46 -0.82 16.56
CA MET A 1 4.11 0.62 16.46
C MET A 1 2.59 0.68 16.29
N SER A 2 1.91 1.79 16.55
CA SER A 2 0.43 1.81 16.44
C SER A 2 0.00 1.65 14.98
N GLY A 3 -0.35 0.42 14.56
CA GLY A 3 -0.60 -0.02 13.19
C GLY A 3 -1.87 0.53 12.53
N LYS A 4 -2.30 1.75 12.87
CA LYS A 4 -3.53 2.37 12.34
C LYS A 4 -3.30 3.43 11.27
N ARG A 5 -2.12 4.06 11.20
CA ARG A 5 -1.88 5.12 10.22
C ARG A 5 -1.30 4.58 8.92
N ILE A 6 -1.91 4.96 7.81
CA ILE A 6 -1.37 4.75 6.47
C ILE A 6 -0.14 5.65 6.28
N GLY A 7 0.99 5.04 5.94
CA GLY A 7 2.22 5.73 5.56
C GLY A 7 2.57 5.46 4.10
N THR A 8 3.18 6.45 3.44
CA THR A 8 3.67 6.31 2.07
C THR A 8 5.18 6.06 2.08
N ALA A 9 5.63 5.11 1.25
CA ALA A 9 7.04 4.81 1.04
C ALA A 9 7.36 4.55 -0.44
N TYR A 10 8.64 4.61 -0.79
CA TYR A 10 9.16 4.16 -2.08
C TYR A 10 9.83 2.81 -1.91
N ILE A 11 9.42 1.82 -2.72
CA ILE A 11 9.97 0.46 -2.72
C ILE A 11 10.65 0.20 -4.05
N GLU A 12 11.94 -0.11 -4.00
CA GLU A 12 12.71 -0.51 -5.18
C GLU A 12 12.45 -1.97 -5.53
N ALA A 13 11.97 -2.23 -6.74
CA ALA A 13 11.80 -3.57 -7.27
C ALA A 13 11.94 -3.57 -8.79
N ASN A 14 12.62 -4.58 -9.34
CA ASN A 14 12.77 -4.74 -10.80
C ASN A 14 13.29 -3.47 -11.52
N GLY A 15 14.18 -2.71 -10.88
CA GLY A 15 14.75 -1.47 -11.42
C GLY A 15 13.79 -0.27 -11.44
N LEU A 16 12.66 -0.34 -10.75
CA LEU A 16 11.67 0.72 -10.62
C LEU A 16 11.43 1.09 -9.15
N ALA A 17 11.20 2.38 -8.90
CA ALA A 17 10.79 2.90 -7.61
C ALA A 17 9.25 3.00 -7.56
N PHE A 18 8.61 2.14 -6.77
CA PHE A 18 7.16 2.13 -6.59
C PHE A 18 6.75 2.99 -5.39
N GLU A 19 5.86 3.96 -5.59
CA GLU A 19 5.22 4.66 -4.47
C GLU A 19 4.06 3.81 -3.92
N VAL A 20 4.12 3.44 -2.64
CA VAL A 20 3.19 2.50 -2.01
C VAL A 20 2.62 3.10 -0.73
N ASP A 21 1.31 2.91 -0.51
CA ASP A 21 0.67 3.17 0.78
C ASP A 21 0.60 1.88 1.60
N MET A 22 1.02 1.97 2.86
CA MET A 22 1.24 0.81 3.73
C MET A 22 0.63 1.06 5.12
N CYS A 23 -0.02 0.04 5.69
CA CYS A 23 -0.45 0.03 7.09
C CYS A 23 -0.62 -1.39 7.61
N GLY A 24 -0.84 -1.52 8.92
CA GLY A 24 -1.01 -2.81 9.60
C GLY A 24 0.30 -3.52 9.94
N GLU A 25 0.18 -4.54 10.79
CA GLU A 25 1.25 -5.44 11.20
C GLU A 25 0.67 -6.87 11.19
N GLY A 26 1.48 -7.90 10.91
CA GLY A 26 1.00 -9.29 10.90
C GLY A 26 1.87 -10.24 10.07
N ASN A 27 1.52 -11.54 10.12
CA ASN A 27 2.23 -12.59 9.37
C ASN A 27 1.67 -12.83 7.94
N LYS A 28 0.55 -12.20 7.60
CA LYS A 28 -0.07 -12.25 6.27
C LYS A 28 -0.02 -10.88 5.61
N LEU A 29 0.36 -10.86 4.34
CA LEU A 29 0.38 -9.66 3.51
C LEU A 29 -0.78 -9.66 2.52
N ALA A 30 -1.53 -8.57 2.46
CA ALA A 30 -2.44 -8.28 1.36
C ALA A 30 -1.77 -7.27 0.42
N LEU A 31 -1.61 -7.64 -0.86
CA LEU A 31 -1.12 -6.75 -1.90
C LEU A 31 -2.29 -6.27 -2.76
N LEU A 32 -2.43 -4.95 -2.88
CA LEU A 32 -3.51 -4.30 -3.60
C LEU A 32 -2.95 -3.68 -4.88
N LEU A 33 -3.41 -4.15 -6.04
CA LEU A 33 -2.94 -3.69 -7.36
C LEU A 33 -4.10 -3.01 -8.06
N HIS A 34 -3.92 -1.76 -8.47
CA HIS A 34 -4.95 -1.00 -9.17
C HIS A 34 -5.02 -1.36 -10.67
N GLY A 35 -6.14 -1.04 -11.31
CA GLY A 35 -6.31 -1.16 -12.75
C GLY A 35 -6.01 0.13 -13.51
N PHE A 36 -6.50 0.20 -14.75
CA PHE A 36 -6.54 1.43 -15.53
C PHE A 36 -7.97 2.00 -15.52
N PRO A 37 -8.17 3.34 -15.38
CA PRO A 37 -7.19 4.40 -15.15
C PRO A 37 -7.10 4.81 -13.66
N GLU A 38 -6.54 3.95 -12.82
CA GLU A 38 -6.56 4.12 -11.37
C GLU A 38 -5.17 4.36 -10.76
N SER A 39 -5.14 4.59 -9.44
CA SER A 39 -3.93 4.65 -8.60
C SER A 39 -4.17 3.94 -7.27
N LYS A 40 -3.16 3.90 -6.38
CA LYS A 40 -3.27 3.36 -5.01
C LYS A 40 -4.47 3.91 -4.22
N PHE A 41 -4.93 5.12 -4.55
CA PHE A 41 -6.08 5.77 -3.92
C PHE A 41 -7.40 4.99 -4.05
N SER A 42 -7.55 4.13 -5.06
CA SER A 42 -8.74 3.29 -5.23
C SER A 42 -8.99 2.36 -4.04
N TRP A 43 -7.95 2.04 -3.28
CA TRP A 43 -8.01 1.08 -2.18
C TRP A 43 -8.20 1.71 -0.79
N ARG A 44 -8.39 3.04 -0.69
CA ARG A 44 -8.52 3.78 0.58
C ARG A 44 -9.60 3.27 1.54
N HIS A 45 -10.58 2.52 1.04
CA HIS A 45 -11.67 1.95 1.85
C HIS A 45 -11.43 0.49 2.23
N GLN A 46 -10.52 -0.20 1.56
CA GLN A 46 -10.11 -1.58 1.85
C GLN A 46 -8.94 -1.62 2.82
N MET A 47 -8.13 -0.56 2.86
CA MET A 47 -7.06 -0.41 3.84
C MET A 47 -7.63 -0.16 5.26
N PRO A 48 -7.05 -0.78 6.31
CA PRO A 48 -7.38 -0.45 7.69
C PRO A 48 -7.19 1.04 8.00
N VAL A 49 -8.18 1.66 8.65
CA VAL A 49 -8.17 3.05 9.16
C VAL A 49 -7.96 3.12 10.67
#